data_AF-A0A6A5BYP2-F1
#
_entry.id   AF-A0A6A5BYP2-F1
#
_cell.length_a   1.000
_cell.length_b   1.000
_cell.length_c   1.000
_cell.angle_alpha   90.00
_cell.angle_beta   90.00
_cell.angle_gamma   90.00
#
_symmetry.space_group_name_H-M   'P 1'
#
loop_
_entity.id
_entity.type
_entity.pdbx_description
1 polymer ?
#
loop_
_entity_poly.entity_id
_entity_poly.type
_entity_poly.pdbx_seq_one_letter_code
_entity_poly.pdbx_strand_id
1 'polypeptide(L)'
;MSNTNLPPANEFPAVPYSVMDFHCERPINSWDSAFELNYGWLVGLVDLNSESDYVRQRIADYLTQLLSLGFSGFRVDAAKHISPDNLSTIFKKFKDNLGGGDYPDDFIAYLEVLIGGEKDLLMCQMNSYNYGPYFEMAMQKAGLSASDIYKIKIWESDYPKEFPICGYWPIKSERYAIENDCHDDQFSSSSSRDMGNAGSVLVLQKNVPQHRYFEEFLFSRTDGNWQIRLVLSSYTFYDKIGAFPFPMGIQIVRDVQMERIVGVNVPSPCLIQKLMIPMCVAIQFLIRMGIGQVVSIREYIEICPLFWPCEDGKVYQPVI
;
A
#
# COMPACT_ATOMS: atom_id res chain seq x y z
N MET A 1 18.27 27.17 -0.41
CA MET A 1 18.70 27.03 1.00
C MET A 1 20.20 26.79 1.00
N SER A 2 20.93 27.43 1.92
CA SER A 2 22.39 27.38 2.04
C SER A 2 22.84 26.00 2.53
N ASN A 3 23.73 25.32 1.79
CA ASN A 3 24.41 24.10 2.24
C ASN A 3 25.42 24.46 3.34
N THR A 4 25.19 23.99 4.57
CA THR A 4 25.96 24.35 5.77
C THR A 4 27.20 23.48 6.03
N ASN A 5 27.55 22.51 5.15
CA ASN A 5 28.63 21.54 5.37
C ASN A 5 28.57 20.79 6.73
N LEU A 6 27.39 20.78 7.38
CA LEU A 6 27.09 19.94 8.53
C LEU A 6 26.51 18.62 8.00
N PRO A 7 26.74 17.48 8.68
CA PRO A 7 26.02 16.24 8.34
C PRO A 7 24.51 16.56 8.33
N PRO A 8 23.75 16.08 7.34
CA PRO A 8 22.32 16.35 7.26
C PRO A 8 21.70 15.90 8.58
N ALA A 9 21.23 16.85 9.39
CA ALA A 9 20.42 16.53 10.53
C ALA A 9 19.10 15.96 9.99
N ASN A 10 18.61 14.86 10.56
CA ASN A 10 17.31 14.27 10.21
C ASN A 10 16.19 15.20 10.71
N GLU A 11 16.03 16.33 10.03
CA GLU A 11 15.08 17.39 10.34
C GLU A 11 14.15 17.60 9.15
N PHE A 12 12.85 17.44 9.39
CA PHE A 12 11.80 17.58 8.39
C PHE A 12 10.80 18.64 8.87
N PRO A 13 11.12 19.93 8.68
CA PRO A 13 10.39 21.04 9.30
C PRO A 13 8.95 21.20 8.81
N ALA A 14 8.60 20.64 7.63
CA ALA A 14 7.24 20.67 7.10
C ALA A 14 6.26 19.80 7.92
N VAL A 15 6.75 18.74 8.57
CA VAL A 15 5.95 17.83 9.42
C VAL A 15 6.05 18.16 10.92
N PRO A 16 6.81 19.21 11.27
CA PRO A 16 8.04 19.20 12.10
C PRO A 16 8.45 17.85 12.73
N TYR A 17 9.33 17.09 12.06
CA TYR A 17 10.14 16.06 12.71
C TYR A 17 11.56 16.55 12.97
N SER A 18 12.09 16.11 14.10
CA SER A 18 13.45 16.36 14.58
C SER A 18 14.22 15.04 14.67
N VAL A 19 15.52 15.12 14.96
CA VAL A 19 16.38 13.94 15.14
C VAL A 19 15.90 12.97 16.21
N MET A 20 15.09 13.44 17.18
CA MET A 20 14.53 12.62 18.27
C MET A 20 13.34 11.76 17.83
N ASP A 21 12.77 12.06 16.66
CA ASP A 21 11.60 11.38 16.10
C ASP A 21 11.99 10.19 15.22
N PHE A 22 13.29 9.90 15.11
CA PHE A 22 13.84 8.80 14.33
C PHE A 22 14.58 7.81 15.25
N HIS A 23 14.63 6.56 14.81
CA HIS A 23 15.54 5.59 15.39
C HIS A 23 17.00 5.93 15.07
N CYS A 24 17.90 5.49 15.95
CA CYS A 24 19.33 5.60 15.70
C CYS A 24 19.68 4.89 14.39
N GLU A 25 20.56 5.50 13.60
CA GLU A 25 20.98 4.95 12.31
C GLU A 25 21.56 3.54 12.48
N ARG A 26 20.93 2.56 11.82
CA ARG A 26 21.45 1.20 11.71
C ARG A 26 20.90 0.53 10.44
N PRO A 27 21.70 -0.25 9.72
CA PRO A 27 21.18 -1.06 8.62
C PRO A 27 20.41 -2.29 9.14
N ILE A 28 19.53 -2.82 8.29
CA ILE A 28 18.94 -4.15 8.45
C ILE A 28 19.90 -5.17 7.84
N ASN A 29 20.42 -6.09 8.66
CA ASN A 29 21.29 -7.18 8.25
C ASN A 29 20.63 -8.55 8.42
N SER A 30 19.60 -8.65 9.25
CA SER A 30 18.83 -9.87 9.50
C SER A 30 17.33 -9.63 9.36
N TRP A 31 16.70 -10.38 8.45
CA TRP A 31 15.26 -10.31 8.21
C TRP A 31 14.44 -11.16 9.21
N ASP A 32 15.08 -12.13 9.87
CA ASP A 32 14.47 -12.97 10.91
C ASP A 32 14.49 -12.32 12.31
N SER A 33 14.96 -11.07 12.41
CA SER A 33 15.07 -10.34 13.67
C SER A 33 13.97 -9.29 13.77
N ALA A 34 12.94 -9.55 14.58
CA ALA A 34 11.90 -8.58 14.89
C ALA A 34 12.47 -7.24 15.39
N PHE A 35 13.58 -7.30 16.14
CA PHE A 35 14.29 -6.10 16.53
C PHE A 35 14.78 -5.37 15.30
N GLU A 36 15.57 -5.99 14.41
CA GLU A 36 16.12 -5.32 13.23
C GLU A 36 15.02 -4.75 12.31
N LEU A 37 13.94 -5.51 12.08
CA LEU A 37 12.81 -5.09 11.26
C LEU A 37 12.16 -3.78 11.76
N ASN A 38 12.05 -3.59 13.09
CA ASN A 38 11.29 -2.47 13.67
C ASN A 38 12.07 -1.17 13.86
N TYR A 39 13.39 -1.23 14.05
CA TYR A 39 14.21 -0.02 14.28
C TYR A 39 15.32 0.19 13.24
N GLY A 40 15.31 -0.59 12.15
CA GLY A 40 16.37 -0.62 11.16
C GLY A 40 16.04 0.25 9.95
N TRP A 41 17.05 0.98 9.45
CA TRP A 41 16.93 1.81 8.26
C TRP A 41 16.94 0.93 7.02
N LEU A 42 15.77 0.79 6.40
CA LEU A 42 15.60 0.04 5.17
C LEU A 42 16.38 0.73 4.05
N VAL A 43 17.43 0.10 3.52
CA VAL A 43 18.26 0.62 2.41
C VAL A 43 18.71 2.10 2.57
N GLY A 44 19.01 2.52 3.81
CA GLY A 44 19.49 3.87 4.14
C GLY A 44 18.39 4.93 4.24
N LEU A 45 17.12 4.51 4.27
CA LEU A 45 15.97 5.37 4.51
C LEU A 45 15.83 5.60 6.01
N VAL A 46 15.69 6.87 6.40
CA VAL A 46 15.52 7.29 7.79
C VAL A 46 14.28 6.63 8.41
N ASP A 47 14.47 5.91 9.51
CA ASP A 47 13.42 5.13 10.16
C ASP A 47 12.75 5.90 11.30
N LEU A 48 11.43 6.10 11.22
CA LEU A 48 10.67 6.83 12.23
C LEU A 48 10.55 6.03 13.52
N ASN A 49 10.68 6.71 14.66
CA ASN A 49 10.50 6.13 15.98
C ASN A 49 9.01 5.86 16.24
N SER A 50 8.54 4.71 15.78
CA SER A 50 7.14 4.30 15.89
C SER A 50 6.68 4.01 17.31
N GLU A 51 7.58 4.03 18.31
CA GLU A 51 7.29 3.97 19.75
C GLU A 51 6.91 5.34 20.33
N SER A 52 7.35 6.41 19.69
CA SER A 52 7.06 7.79 20.13
C SER A 52 5.58 8.12 19.97
N ASP A 53 4.94 8.54 21.05
CA ASP A 53 3.53 8.97 21.03
C ASP A 53 3.32 10.13 20.04
N TYR A 54 4.28 11.04 19.96
CA TYR A 54 4.26 12.16 19.01
C TYR A 54 4.27 11.65 17.57
N VAL A 55 5.20 10.77 17.21
CA VAL A 55 5.28 10.20 15.85
C VAL A 55 3.99 9.48 15.49
N ARG A 56 3.50 8.59 16.35
CA ARG A 56 2.23 7.87 16.10
C ARG A 56 1.06 8.82 15.92
N GLN A 57 0.99 9.90 16.71
CA GLN A 57 -0.05 10.92 16.58
C GLN A 57 0.07 11.67 15.25
N ARG A 58 1.27 12.09 14.84
CA ARG A 58 1.49 12.77 13.55
C ARG A 58 1.07 11.90 12.37
N ILE A 59 1.35 10.60 12.43
CA ILE A 59 0.88 9.62 11.43
C ILE A 59 -0.65 9.56 11.43
N ALA A 60 -1.27 9.39 12.60
CA ALA A 60 -2.73 9.35 12.71
C ALA A 60 -3.41 10.63 12.21
N ASP A 61 -2.86 11.80 12.51
CA ASP A 61 -3.37 13.09 12.04
C ASP A 61 -3.32 13.22 10.51
N TYR A 62 -2.27 12.65 9.89
CA TYR A 62 -2.15 12.60 8.44
C TYR A 62 -3.22 11.69 7.83
N LEU A 63 -3.43 10.50 8.38
CA LEU A 63 -4.51 9.59 7.96
C LEU A 63 -5.89 10.25 8.10
N THR A 64 -6.14 10.93 9.22
CA THR A 64 -7.41 11.67 9.44
C THR A 64 -7.62 12.77 8.41
N GLN A 65 -6.58 13.52 8.06
CA GLN A 65 -6.67 14.55 7.03
C GLN A 65 -6.99 13.96 5.66
N LEU A 66 -6.31 12.88 5.26
CA LEU A 66 -6.61 12.20 4.00
C LEU A 66 -8.05 11.68 3.96
N LEU A 67 -8.53 11.06 5.04
CA LEU A 67 -9.92 10.61 5.11
C LEU A 67 -10.90 11.80 4.99
N SER A 68 -10.58 12.93 5.60
CA SER A 68 -11.39 14.16 5.52
C SER A 68 -11.44 14.77 4.12
N LEU A 69 -10.44 14.48 3.27
CA LEU A 69 -10.42 14.87 1.85
C LEU A 69 -11.26 13.93 0.97
N GLY A 70 -11.82 12.85 1.52
CA GLY A 70 -12.71 11.93 0.81
C GLY A 70 -12.07 10.59 0.40
N PHE A 71 -10.92 10.24 0.97
CA PHE A 71 -10.34 8.91 0.76
C PHE A 71 -11.16 7.85 1.51
N SER A 72 -11.35 6.69 0.90
CA SER A 72 -12.01 5.52 1.54
C SER A 72 -11.00 4.55 2.18
N GLY A 73 -9.73 4.94 2.29
CA GLY A 73 -8.73 4.17 3.04
C GLY A 73 -7.33 4.17 2.43
N PHE A 74 -6.49 3.20 2.85
CA PHE A 74 -5.03 3.33 2.73
C PHE A 74 -4.32 2.01 2.37
N ARG A 75 -3.30 2.10 1.49
CA ARG A 75 -2.17 1.16 1.45
C ARG A 75 -1.15 1.61 2.48
N VAL A 76 -0.82 0.76 3.45
CA VAL A 76 0.28 1.04 4.38
C VAL A 76 1.54 0.36 3.84
N ASP A 77 2.42 1.18 3.27
CA ASP A 77 3.74 0.78 2.77
C ASP A 77 4.61 0.25 3.90
N ALA A 78 5.47 -0.71 3.58
CA ALA A 78 6.49 -1.24 4.47
C ALA A 78 5.96 -1.59 5.88
N ALA A 79 4.71 -2.04 5.99
CA ALA A 79 4.07 -2.30 7.27
C ALA A 79 4.84 -3.36 8.09
N LYS A 80 5.53 -4.30 7.41
CA LYS A 80 6.48 -5.25 8.00
C LYS A 80 7.52 -4.59 8.93
N HIS A 81 7.88 -3.34 8.68
CA HIS A 81 8.89 -2.59 9.41
C HIS A 81 8.36 -1.80 10.61
N ILE A 82 7.07 -1.92 10.94
CA ILE A 82 6.45 -1.29 12.10
C ILE A 82 5.84 -2.37 12.97
N SER A 83 6.25 -2.48 14.24
CA SER A 83 5.74 -3.56 15.09
C SER A 83 4.21 -3.60 15.17
N PRO A 84 3.60 -4.80 15.29
CA PRO A 84 2.15 -4.94 15.42
C PRO A 84 1.52 -4.08 16.54
N ASP A 85 2.22 -3.90 17.66
CA ASP A 85 1.75 -3.08 18.78
C ASP A 85 1.77 -1.57 18.45
N ASN A 86 2.82 -1.09 17.78
CA ASN A 86 2.92 0.31 17.34
C ASN A 86 1.87 0.62 16.29
N LEU A 87 1.69 -0.29 15.32
CA LEU A 87 0.71 -0.14 14.24
C LEU A 87 -0.73 -0.15 14.79
N SER A 88 -1.03 -1.04 15.75
CA SER A 88 -2.31 -1.07 16.46
C SER A 88 -2.61 0.25 17.17
N THR A 89 -1.58 0.86 17.77
CA THR A 89 -1.70 2.16 18.46
C THR A 89 -1.94 3.30 17.48
N ILE A 90 -1.28 3.29 16.31
CA ILE A 90 -1.52 4.27 15.23
C ILE A 90 -2.98 4.19 14.76
N PHE A 91 -3.47 2.99 14.46
CA PHE A 91 -4.87 2.79 14.06
C PHE A 91 -5.84 3.23 15.16
N LYS A 92 -5.54 2.94 16.43
CA LYS A 92 -6.34 3.43 17.56
C LYS A 92 -6.38 4.96 17.65
N LYS A 93 -5.24 5.65 17.50
CA LYS A 93 -5.20 7.12 17.47
C LYS A 93 -5.97 7.68 16.29
N PHE A 94 -5.85 7.06 15.12
CA PHE A 94 -6.66 7.41 13.95
C PHE A 94 -8.16 7.28 14.25
N LYS A 95 -8.60 6.20 14.92
CA LYS A 95 -9.98 6.04 15.40
C LYS A 95 -10.38 7.17 16.36
N ASP A 96 -9.51 7.52 17.30
CA ASP A 96 -9.79 8.57 18.28
C ASP A 96 -9.94 9.95 17.63
N ASN A 97 -9.11 10.26 16.63
CA ASN A 97 -9.22 11.48 15.84
C ASN A 97 -10.55 11.58 15.08
N LEU A 98 -11.18 10.45 14.73
CA LEU A 98 -12.52 10.38 14.12
C LEU A 98 -13.67 10.45 15.14
N GLY A 99 -13.37 10.65 16.43
CA GLY A 99 -14.35 10.73 17.51
C GLY A 99 -14.54 9.43 18.30
N GLY A 100 -13.70 8.41 18.08
CA GLY A 100 -13.66 7.19 18.89
C GLY A 100 -14.74 6.15 18.59
N GLY A 101 -15.67 6.44 17.66
CA GLY A 101 -16.61 5.47 17.11
C GLY A 101 -15.94 4.46 16.17
N ASP A 102 -16.69 3.47 15.70
CA ASP A 102 -16.18 2.55 14.66
C ASP A 102 -15.78 3.31 13.40
N TYR A 103 -14.82 2.79 12.65
CA TYR A 103 -14.43 3.36 11.36
C TYR A 103 -15.63 3.45 10.41
N PRO A 104 -15.63 4.39 9.45
CA PRO A 104 -16.65 4.46 8.40
C PRO A 104 -16.84 3.12 7.68
N ASP A 105 -18.03 2.86 7.16
CA ASP A 105 -18.36 1.58 6.54
C ASP A 105 -17.58 1.31 5.25
N ASP A 106 -17.22 2.37 4.52
CA ASP A 106 -16.41 2.30 3.31
C ASP A 106 -14.90 2.32 3.58
N PHE A 107 -14.47 2.47 4.84
CA PHE A 107 -13.05 2.49 5.19
C PHE A 107 -12.39 1.11 5.05
N ILE A 108 -11.27 1.05 4.31
CA ILE A 108 -10.43 -0.15 4.19
C ILE A 108 -8.95 0.23 4.23
N ALA A 109 -8.15 -0.45 5.04
CA ALA A 109 -6.68 -0.36 4.95
C ALA A 109 -6.10 -1.73 4.57
N TYR A 110 -5.07 -1.77 3.72
CA TYR A 110 -4.30 -3.00 3.49
C TYR A 110 -2.81 -2.76 3.77
N LEU A 111 -2.20 -3.71 4.47
CA LEU A 111 -0.83 -3.62 4.96
C LEU A 111 0.11 -4.40 4.05
N GLU A 112 1.16 -3.75 3.58
CA GLU A 112 2.25 -4.42 2.90
C GLU A 112 3.14 -5.15 3.91
N VAL A 113 2.89 -6.44 4.07
CA VAL A 113 3.75 -7.35 4.84
C VAL A 113 4.29 -8.39 3.88
N LEU A 114 5.54 -8.22 3.44
CA LEU A 114 6.25 -9.21 2.63
C LEU A 114 6.64 -10.42 3.50
N ILE A 115 5.87 -11.51 3.38
CA ILE A 115 5.94 -12.67 4.28
C ILE A 115 7.16 -13.54 3.94
N GLY A 116 7.24 -14.01 2.68
CA GLY A 116 8.39 -14.71 2.10
C GLY A 116 9.10 -15.71 3.03
N GLY A 117 10.43 -15.60 3.10
CA GLY A 117 11.27 -16.46 3.94
C GLY A 117 11.02 -16.30 5.44
N GLU A 118 10.56 -15.13 5.88
CA GLU A 118 10.32 -14.80 7.29
C GLU A 118 8.93 -15.22 7.78
N LYS A 119 8.25 -16.11 7.03
CA LYS A 119 6.86 -16.53 7.29
C LYS A 119 6.59 -16.96 8.73
N ASP A 120 7.54 -17.62 9.38
CA ASP A 120 7.35 -18.15 10.73
C ASP A 120 7.30 -17.01 11.75
N LEU A 121 8.15 -16.00 11.60
CA LEU A 121 8.13 -14.79 12.42
C LEU A 121 6.88 -13.94 12.14
N LEU A 122 6.56 -13.73 10.87
CA LEU A 122 5.56 -12.74 10.47
C LEU A 122 4.12 -13.26 10.51
N MET A 123 3.90 -14.56 10.35
CA MET A 123 2.55 -15.07 10.09
C MET A 123 2.26 -16.47 10.66
N CYS A 124 3.14 -17.44 10.46
CA CYS A 124 2.84 -18.86 10.71
C CYS A 124 3.06 -19.30 12.17
N GLN A 125 3.91 -18.62 12.96
CA GLN A 125 4.10 -18.91 14.38
C GLN A 125 3.65 -17.73 15.24
N MET A 126 3.01 -18.04 16.37
CA MET A 126 2.55 -17.03 17.30
C MET A 126 3.72 -16.43 18.08
N ASN A 127 3.95 -15.13 17.92
CA ASN A 127 4.98 -14.35 18.61
C ASN A 127 4.59 -12.85 18.58
N SER A 128 5.39 -11.98 19.20
CA SER A 128 5.08 -10.54 19.32
C SER A 128 5.17 -9.74 18.01
N TYR A 129 5.73 -10.31 16.95
CA TYR A 129 5.88 -9.69 15.64
C TYR A 129 5.02 -10.37 14.56
N ASN A 130 4.06 -11.20 14.99
CA ASN A 130 3.14 -11.89 14.12
C ASN A 130 2.00 -10.94 13.68
N TYR A 131 1.79 -10.81 12.37
CA TYR A 131 0.77 -9.95 11.74
C TYR A 131 -0.59 -10.64 11.60
N GLY A 132 -0.70 -11.93 11.91
CA GLY A 132 -1.96 -12.67 11.90
C GLY A 132 -2.68 -12.61 13.26
N PRO A 133 -2.75 -13.72 14.01
CA PRO A 133 -3.47 -13.77 15.28
C PRO A 133 -2.95 -12.81 16.36
N TYR A 134 -1.63 -12.59 16.47
CA TYR A 134 -1.11 -11.67 17.50
C TYR A 134 -1.50 -10.22 17.22
N PHE A 135 -1.37 -9.76 15.97
CA PHE A 135 -1.75 -8.40 15.60
C PHE A 135 -3.25 -8.14 15.80
N GLU A 136 -4.11 -9.13 15.53
CA GLU A 136 -5.53 -9.04 15.90
C GLU A 136 -5.72 -8.84 17.40
N MET A 137 -5.01 -9.60 18.25
CA MET A 137 -5.04 -9.39 19.70
C MET A 137 -4.49 -8.01 20.12
N ALA A 138 -3.44 -7.53 19.47
CA ALA A 138 -2.84 -6.22 19.74
C ALA A 138 -3.83 -5.08 19.42
N MET A 139 -4.54 -5.18 18.29
CA MET A 139 -5.59 -4.24 17.91
C MET A 139 -6.77 -4.26 18.89
N GLN A 140 -7.22 -5.45 19.30
CA GLN A 140 -8.27 -5.60 20.32
C GLN A 140 -7.85 -4.96 21.65
N LYS A 141 -6.61 -5.21 22.09
CA LYS A 141 -6.04 -4.64 23.31
C LYS A 141 -5.92 -3.12 23.23
N ALA A 142 -5.63 -2.57 22.05
CA ALA A 142 -5.61 -1.12 21.81
C ALA A 142 -7.02 -0.49 21.86
N GLY A 143 -8.09 -1.30 21.80
CA GLY A 143 -9.49 -0.83 21.87
C GLY A 143 -10.16 -0.66 20.50
N LEU A 144 -9.64 -1.31 19.45
CA LEU A 144 -10.33 -1.41 18.16
C LEU A 144 -11.44 -2.46 18.25
N SER A 145 -12.59 -2.17 17.63
CA SER A 145 -13.71 -3.11 17.61
C SER A 145 -13.45 -4.23 16.61
N ALA A 146 -14.22 -5.32 16.68
CA ALA A 146 -14.15 -6.38 15.68
C ALA A 146 -14.48 -5.87 14.26
N SER A 147 -15.33 -4.83 14.15
CA SER A 147 -15.66 -4.16 12.88
C SER A 147 -14.45 -3.41 12.33
N ASP A 148 -13.74 -2.67 13.19
CA ASP A 148 -12.52 -1.95 12.81
C ASP A 148 -11.42 -2.89 12.33
N ILE A 149 -11.17 -3.96 13.10
CA ILE A 149 -10.17 -4.98 12.79
C ILE A 149 -10.52 -5.67 11.47
N TYR A 150 -11.80 -5.92 11.21
CA TYR A 150 -12.23 -6.50 9.94
C TYR A 150 -11.87 -5.62 8.75
N LYS A 151 -11.84 -4.30 8.89
CA LYS A 151 -11.48 -3.33 7.83
C LYS A 151 -9.97 -3.22 7.59
N ILE A 152 -9.13 -3.71 8.52
CA ILE A 152 -7.68 -3.76 8.38
C ILE A 152 -7.27 -5.09 7.75
N LYS A 153 -6.74 -5.01 6.54
CA LYS A 153 -6.39 -6.13 5.67
C LYS A 153 -4.88 -6.31 5.60
N ILE A 154 -4.44 -7.49 5.19
CA ILE A 154 -3.04 -7.78 4.88
C ILE A 154 -2.95 -8.08 3.40
N TRP A 155 -1.98 -7.49 2.73
CA TRP A 155 -1.68 -7.85 1.36
C TRP A 155 -1.03 -9.24 1.33
N GLU A 156 -1.60 -10.15 0.54
CA GLU A 156 -1.19 -11.54 0.47
C GLU A 156 0.00 -11.69 -0.49
N SER A 157 1.19 -11.43 0.05
CA SER A 157 2.44 -11.37 -0.72
C SER A 157 2.96 -12.73 -1.18
N ASP A 158 2.52 -13.83 -0.57
CA ASP A 158 2.81 -15.21 -0.99
C ASP A 158 1.96 -15.68 -2.18
N TYR A 159 0.87 -14.95 -2.50
CA TYR A 159 0.14 -15.15 -3.74
C TYR A 159 1.00 -14.71 -4.95
N PRO A 160 0.96 -15.44 -6.09
CA PRO A 160 0.16 -16.66 -6.34
C PRO A 160 0.87 -17.98 -6.05
N LYS A 161 2.20 -17.98 -5.92
CA LYS A 161 3.01 -19.21 -5.98
C LYS A 161 3.06 -19.97 -4.66
N GLU A 162 3.27 -19.26 -3.56
CA GLU A 162 3.57 -19.85 -2.25
C GLU A 162 2.31 -19.96 -1.38
N PHE A 163 1.21 -19.37 -1.84
CA PHE A 163 -0.05 -19.31 -1.14
C PHE A 163 -0.78 -20.65 -0.95
N PRO A 164 -1.33 -20.96 0.24
CA PRO A 164 -1.06 -20.29 1.52
C PRO A 164 0.26 -20.79 2.12
N ILE A 165 1.20 -19.88 2.39
CA ILE A 165 2.60 -20.23 2.73
C ILE A 165 2.74 -20.95 4.08
N CYS A 166 1.76 -20.78 4.98
CA CYS A 166 1.70 -21.50 6.25
C CYS A 166 1.08 -22.92 6.12
N GLY A 167 0.54 -23.28 4.96
CA GLY A 167 -0.24 -24.52 4.73
C GLY A 167 -1.68 -24.45 5.25
N TYR A 168 -2.07 -23.34 5.86
CA TYR A 168 -3.42 -23.00 6.33
C TYR A 168 -3.57 -21.48 6.34
N TRP A 169 -4.78 -20.97 6.57
CA TRP A 169 -5.02 -19.52 6.74
C TRP A 169 -4.95 -19.09 8.21
N PRO A 170 -3.94 -18.28 8.59
CA PRO A 170 -3.80 -17.83 9.98
C PRO A 170 -4.87 -16.80 10.38
N ILE A 171 -5.42 -16.06 9.42
CA ILE A 171 -6.58 -15.19 9.58
C ILE A 171 -7.63 -15.48 8.51
N LYS A 172 -8.86 -14.97 8.68
CA LYS A 172 -9.94 -15.21 7.72
C LYS A 172 -9.60 -14.67 6.32
N SER A 173 -9.99 -15.39 5.27
CA SER A 173 -9.74 -15.01 3.86
C SER A 173 -10.18 -13.59 3.50
N GLU A 174 -11.24 -13.10 4.13
CA GLU A 174 -11.83 -11.77 3.96
C GLU A 174 -10.90 -10.63 4.42
N ARG A 175 -9.91 -10.95 5.26
CA ARG A 175 -8.91 -10.02 5.78
C ARG A 175 -7.68 -9.91 4.86
N TYR A 176 -7.67 -10.60 3.72
CA TYR A 176 -6.58 -10.50 2.76
C TYR A 176 -6.97 -9.66 1.54
N ALA A 177 -5.98 -8.95 1.00
CA ALA A 177 -6.03 -8.33 -0.31
C ALA A 177 -5.09 -9.09 -1.25
N ILE A 178 -5.62 -9.60 -2.36
CA ILE A 178 -4.85 -10.37 -3.34
C ILE A 178 -4.70 -9.60 -4.64
N GLU A 179 -3.57 -9.82 -5.31
CA GLU A 179 -3.27 -9.25 -6.62
C GLU A 179 -2.30 -10.16 -7.37
N ASN A 180 -2.40 -10.20 -8.70
CA ASN A 180 -1.52 -11.02 -9.51
C ASN A 180 -0.10 -10.43 -9.59
N ASP A 181 0.08 -9.17 -9.99
CA ASP A 181 1.36 -8.46 -9.92
C ASP A 181 1.22 -7.11 -9.22
N CYS A 182 2.31 -6.64 -8.60
CA CYS A 182 2.38 -5.33 -7.95
C CYS A 182 3.35 -4.40 -8.67
N HIS A 183 3.36 -3.12 -8.29
CA HIS A 183 4.24 -2.13 -8.91
C HIS A 183 5.74 -2.42 -8.68
N ASP A 184 6.11 -3.06 -7.56
CA ASP A 184 7.49 -3.45 -7.29
C ASP A 184 7.95 -4.62 -8.16
N ASP A 185 7.05 -5.56 -8.48
CA ASP A 185 7.36 -6.75 -9.30
C ASP A 185 7.78 -6.39 -10.74
N GLN A 186 7.51 -5.15 -11.18
CA GLN A 186 7.78 -4.68 -12.54
C GLN A 186 9.26 -4.42 -12.82
N PHE A 187 10.09 -4.37 -11.77
CA PHE A 187 11.53 -4.15 -11.90
C PHE A 187 12.27 -5.48 -11.88
N SER A 188 13.20 -5.67 -12.83
CA SER A 188 14.00 -6.90 -12.93
C SER A 188 14.92 -7.15 -11.73
N SER A 189 15.21 -6.11 -10.94
CA SER A 189 15.97 -6.20 -9.69
C SER A 189 15.10 -6.32 -8.44
N SER A 190 13.77 -6.43 -8.61
CA SER A 190 12.85 -6.51 -7.48
C SER A 190 13.05 -7.82 -6.72
N SER A 191 13.01 -7.72 -5.39
CA SER A 191 13.01 -8.86 -4.48
C SER A 191 11.64 -9.08 -3.83
N SER A 192 10.58 -8.40 -4.32
CA SER A 192 9.25 -8.40 -3.72
C SER A 192 8.70 -9.83 -3.56
N ARG A 193 8.58 -10.60 -4.67
CA ARG A 193 8.20 -12.03 -4.65
C ARG A 193 8.55 -12.74 -5.96
N ASP A 194 8.76 -14.06 -5.90
CA ASP A 194 8.92 -14.91 -7.10
C ASP A 194 7.59 -15.60 -7.44
N MET A 195 6.99 -15.22 -8.57
CA MET A 195 5.72 -15.80 -9.03
C MET A 195 5.87 -17.10 -9.84
N GLY A 196 7.08 -17.42 -10.31
CA GLY A 196 7.35 -18.58 -11.16
C GLY A 196 6.34 -18.73 -12.32
N ASN A 197 5.75 -19.91 -12.45
CA ASN A 197 4.71 -20.22 -13.46
C ASN A 197 3.28 -20.04 -12.92
N ALA A 198 3.12 -19.54 -11.69
CA ALA A 198 1.82 -19.39 -11.03
C ALA A 198 1.21 -17.99 -11.21
N GLY A 199 1.98 -17.05 -11.76
CA GLY A 199 1.55 -15.68 -12.03
C GLY A 199 2.27 -15.07 -13.22
N SER A 200 2.09 -13.77 -13.41
CA SER A 200 2.71 -13.03 -14.51
C SER A 200 2.91 -11.56 -14.20
N VAL A 201 4.05 -11.01 -14.63
CA VAL A 201 4.31 -9.56 -14.65
C VAL A 201 4.17 -9.06 -16.09
N LEU A 202 3.16 -8.23 -16.37
CA LEU A 202 2.89 -7.81 -17.73
C LEU A 202 4.06 -7.03 -18.36
N VAL A 203 4.66 -6.11 -17.59
CA VAL A 203 5.72 -5.22 -18.08
C VAL A 203 7.01 -5.98 -18.45
N LEU A 204 7.38 -6.98 -17.66
CA LEU A 204 8.58 -7.79 -17.90
C LEU A 204 8.37 -8.82 -19.01
N GLN A 205 7.25 -9.55 -18.97
CA GLN A 205 7.00 -10.67 -19.87
C GLN A 205 6.42 -10.22 -21.22
N LYS A 206 5.72 -9.08 -21.25
CA LYS A 206 5.04 -8.51 -22.44
C LYS A 206 4.08 -9.51 -23.11
N ASN A 207 3.51 -10.42 -22.32
CA ASN A 207 2.61 -11.48 -22.77
C ASN A 207 1.17 -11.20 -22.30
N VAL A 208 0.42 -10.44 -23.10
CA VAL A 208 -0.96 -10.03 -22.76
C VAL A 208 -1.90 -11.21 -22.54
N PRO A 209 -1.94 -12.26 -23.40
CA PRO A 209 -2.81 -13.41 -23.16
C PRO A 209 -2.53 -14.14 -21.85
N GLN A 210 -1.26 -14.37 -21.52
CA GLN A 210 -0.87 -15.02 -20.27
C GLN A 210 -1.24 -14.17 -19.06
N HIS A 211 -1.00 -12.86 -19.13
CA HIS A 211 -1.33 -11.98 -18.02
C HIS A 211 -2.83 -11.86 -17.79
N ARG A 212 -3.61 -11.71 -18.86
CA ARG A 212 -5.07 -11.74 -18.78
C ARG A 212 -5.60 -13.02 -18.15
N TYR A 213 -5.00 -14.17 -18.48
CA TYR A 213 -5.40 -15.44 -17.88
C TYR A 213 -5.24 -15.45 -16.35
N PHE A 214 -4.14 -14.92 -15.83
CA PHE A 214 -3.92 -14.86 -14.38
C PHE A 214 -4.82 -13.81 -13.69
N GLU A 215 -5.11 -12.69 -14.34
CA GLU A 215 -6.12 -11.73 -13.86
C GLU A 215 -7.52 -12.37 -13.82
N GLU A 216 -7.95 -13.06 -14.87
CA GLU A 216 -9.22 -13.79 -14.88
C GLU A 216 -9.25 -14.89 -13.80
N PHE A 217 -8.12 -15.56 -13.58
CA PHE A 217 -7.97 -16.54 -12.51
C PHE A 217 -8.14 -15.90 -11.13
N LEU A 218 -7.51 -14.75 -10.87
CA LEU A 218 -7.64 -13.98 -9.64
C LEU A 218 -9.12 -13.71 -9.29
N PHE A 219 -9.93 -13.30 -10.27
CA PHE A 219 -11.35 -12.99 -10.09
C PHE A 219 -12.28 -14.21 -10.05
N SER A 220 -11.91 -15.32 -10.68
CA SER A 220 -12.73 -16.55 -10.72
C SER A 220 -12.48 -17.49 -9.53
N ARG A 221 -11.47 -17.22 -8.70
CA ARG A 221 -11.18 -18.01 -7.49
C ARG A 221 -12.32 -17.99 -6.48
N THR A 222 -12.67 -19.19 -6.01
CA THR A 222 -13.73 -19.46 -5.02
C THR A 222 -13.23 -20.23 -3.80
N ASP A 223 -11.91 -20.43 -3.70
CA ASP A 223 -11.29 -21.18 -2.61
C ASP A 223 -11.47 -20.47 -1.25
N GLY A 224 -11.53 -19.14 -1.25
CA GLY A 224 -11.81 -18.30 -0.08
C GLY A 224 -12.83 -17.21 -0.37
N ASN A 225 -13.29 -16.53 0.68
CA ASN A 225 -14.25 -15.42 0.58
C ASN A 225 -13.53 -14.07 0.36
N TRP A 226 -12.71 -14.01 -0.69
CA TRP A 226 -11.90 -12.84 -1.04
C TRP A 226 -12.76 -11.61 -1.29
N GLN A 227 -12.60 -10.58 -0.46
CA GLN A 227 -13.35 -9.32 -0.60
C GLN A 227 -12.62 -8.28 -1.45
N ILE A 228 -11.28 -8.31 -1.42
CA ILE A 228 -10.42 -7.31 -2.05
C ILE A 228 -9.51 -8.00 -3.06
N ARG A 229 -9.70 -7.65 -4.33
CA ARG A 229 -8.83 -8.02 -5.44
C ARG A 229 -8.29 -6.75 -6.07
N LEU A 230 -6.97 -6.61 -6.14
CA LEU A 230 -6.31 -5.47 -6.73
C LEU A 230 -5.92 -5.81 -8.16
N VAL A 231 -6.07 -4.82 -9.05
CA VAL A 231 -5.57 -4.89 -10.42
C VAL A 231 -4.57 -3.76 -10.59
N LEU A 232 -3.39 -4.11 -11.05
CA LEU A 232 -2.33 -3.15 -11.32
C LEU A 232 -2.59 -2.43 -12.65
N SER A 233 -2.51 -1.10 -12.62
CA SER A 233 -2.47 -0.28 -13.83
C SER A 233 -1.08 0.31 -14.00
N SER A 234 -0.44 -0.02 -15.13
CA SER A 234 0.98 0.25 -15.36
C SER A 234 1.18 1.09 -16.61
N TYR A 235 2.22 1.89 -16.61
CA TYR A 235 2.73 2.54 -17.81
C TYR A 235 3.80 1.67 -18.48
N THR A 236 4.14 1.99 -19.74
CA THR A 236 5.20 1.27 -20.44
C THR A 236 6.57 1.65 -19.87
N PHE A 237 7.31 0.66 -19.36
CA PHE A 237 8.70 0.83 -18.91
C PHE A 237 9.68 0.52 -20.03
N TYR A 238 10.69 1.38 -20.19
CA TYR A 238 11.85 1.13 -21.03
C TYR A 238 13.08 0.90 -20.15
N ASP A 239 13.66 -0.31 -20.22
CA ASP A 239 14.71 -0.86 -19.33
C ASP A 239 15.96 0.02 -19.10
N LYS A 240 16.15 1.10 -19.88
CA LYS A 240 17.33 1.98 -19.80
C LYS A 240 17.04 3.43 -19.49
N ILE A 241 15.78 3.86 -19.50
CA ILE A 241 15.41 5.28 -19.49
C ILE A 241 14.27 5.60 -18.50
N GLY A 242 13.69 4.58 -17.87
CA GLY A 242 12.57 4.74 -16.94
C GLY A 242 11.24 4.99 -17.65
N ALA A 243 10.28 5.57 -16.94
CA ALA A 243 8.95 5.91 -17.45
C ALA A 243 9.05 6.93 -18.61
N PHE A 244 8.61 6.56 -19.80
CA PHE A 244 8.50 7.52 -20.92
C PHE A 244 7.02 7.80 -21.18
N PRO A 245 6.58 9.07 -21.24
CA PRO A 245 5.27 9.38 -21.80
C PRO A 245 5.25 8.97 -23.27
N PHE A 246 4.11 8.43 -23.72
CA PHE A 246 3.92 8.00 -25.11
C PHE A 246 4.34 9.13 -26.09
N PRO A 247 5.03 8.83 -27.20
CA PRO A 247 5.28 9.80 -28.26
C PRO A 247 3.94 10.33 -28.77
N MET A 248 3.73 11.64 -28.60
CA MET A 248 2.53 12.38 -28.97
C MET A 248 2.05 12.01 -30.38
N GLY A 249 0.85 11.43 -30.47
CA GLY A 249 0.24 11.16 -31.77
C GLY A 249 -1.14 10.51 -31.79
N ILE A 250 -1.54 9.73 -30.78
CA ILE A 250 -2.86 9.06 -30.77
C ILE A 250 -3.37 8.98 -29.32
N GLN A 251 -4.49 9.66 -29.09
CA GLN A 251 -5.44 9.55 -27.96
C GLN A 251 -4.85 9.51 -26.53
N ILE A 252 -5.07 10.61 -25.81
CA ILE A 252 -4.79 10.79 -24.38
C ILE A 252 -5.44 9.66 -23.58
N VAL A 253 -4.65 8.68 -23.12
CA VAL A 253 -4.99 7.90 -21.93
C VAL A 253 -4.22 8.52 -20.78
N ARG A 254 -4.99 9.03 -19.82
CA ARG A 254 -4.52 9.73 -18.63
C ARG A 254 -4.09 8.68 -17.63
N ASP A 255 -2.78 8.48 -17.44
CA ASP A 255 -2.28 7.41 -16.58
C ASP A 255 -1.47 7.95 -15.40
N VAL A 256 -2.09 7.87 -14.22
CA VAL A 256 -1.45 7.89 -12.90
C VAL A 256 -1.30 6.43 -12.46
N GLN A 257 -0.20 6.04 -11.81
CA GLN A 257 -0.15 4.72 -11.17
C GLN A 257 -1.27 4.62 -10.12
N MET A 258 -2.21 3.72 -10.35
CA MET A 258 -3.27 3.41 -9.40
C MET A 258 -3.43 1.89 -9.31
N GLU A 259 -3.25 1.37 -8.10
CA GLU A 259 -3.81 0.08 -7.71
C GLU A 259 -5.31 0.28 -7.48
N ARG A 260 -6.14 -0.49 -8.19
CA ARG A 260 -7.61 -0.36 -8.08
C ARG A 260 -8.16 -1.49 -7.21
N ILE A 261 -8.84 -1.13 -6.11
CA ILE A 261 -9.66 -2.07 -5.34
C ILE A 261 -10.92 -2.39 -6.13
N VAL A 262 -11.15 -3.67 -6.44
CA VAL A 262 -12.39 -4.16 -7.04
C VAL A 262 -13.14 -5.04 -6.04
N GLY A 263 -14.29 -4.55 -5.54
CA GLY A 263 -15.18 -5.28 -4.64
C GLY A 263 -16.12 -6.24 -5.37
N VAL A 264 -16.51 -7.34 -4.71
CA VAL A 264 -17.22 -8.48 -5.32
C VAL A 264 -18.75 -8.33 -5.33
N ASN A 265 -19.32 -7.40 -4.57
CA ASN A 265 -20.77 -7.17 -4.51
C ASN A 265 -21.15 -5.81 -5.09
N VAL A 266 -21.04 -5.67 -6.41
CA VAL A 266 -21.57 -4.50 -7.13
C VAL A 266 -22.76 -4.93 -8.00
N PRO A 267 -24.00 -4.58 -7.64
CA PRO A 267 -25.14 -4.79 -8.50
C PRO A 267 -25.10 -3.72 -9.60
N SER A 268 -24.78 -4.15 -10.81
CA SER A 268 -24.79 -3.40 -12.09
C SER A 268 -23.45 -2.78 -12.57
N PRO A 269 -23.15 -2.86 -13.89
CA PRO A 269 -21.95 -2.29 -14.49
C PRO A 269 -21.82 -0.75 -14.39
N CYS A 270 -22.91 -0.02 -14.11
CA CYS A 270 -22.88 1.45 -13.98
C CYS A 270 -22.41 1.95 -12.61
N LEU A 271 -22.37 1.10 -11.57
CA LEU A 271 -21.90 1.52 -10.25
C LEU A 271 -20.36 1.54 -10.14
N ILE A 272 -19.65 1.14 -11.20
CA ILE A 272 -18.18 1.13 -11.30
C ILE A 272 -17.60 2.56 -11.31
N GLN A 273 -18.42 3.58 -11.57
CA GLN A 273 -17.97 4.96 -11.75
C GLN A 273 -18.02 5.81 -10.47
N LYS A 274 -18.66 5.34 -9.40
CA LYS A 274 -18.70 6.04 -8.10
C LYS A 274 -17.62 5.57 -7.11
N LEU A 275 -16.89 4.50 -7.43
CA LEU A 275 -15.73 4.00 -6.67
C LEU A 275 -14.43 4.42 -7.38
N MET A 276 -14.19 5.73 -7.45
CA MET A 276 -12.95 6.35 -7.94
C MET A 276 -12.80 7.61 -7.07
N ILE A 277 -11.86 7.71 -6.14
CA ILE A 277 -10.42 7.88 -6.35
C ILE A 277 -9.68 7.17 -5.20
N PRO A 278 -9.08 5.97 -5.37
CA PRO A 278 -7.92 5.63 -4.57
C PRO A 278 -6.75 6.37 -5.21
N MET A 279 -6.55 7.63 -4.83
CA MET A 279 -5.23 8.21 -5.03
C MET A 279 -4.29 7.26 -4.27
N CYS A 280 -3.45 6.52 -4.99
CA CYS A 280 -2.29 5.85 -4.42
C CYS A 280 -1.37 6.94 -3.85
N VAL A 281 -1.73 7.49 -2.70
CA VAL A 281 -0.75 7.98 -1.76
C VAL A 281 -0.21 6.70 -1.15
N ALA A 282 0.83 6.14 -1.78
CA ALA A 282 1.74 5.28 -1.06
C ALA A 282 2.17 6.11 0.15
N ILE A 283 1.72 5.74 1.35
CA ILE A 283 2.28 6.32 2.57
C ILE A 283 3.64 5.66 2.75
N GLN A 284 4.54 5.98 1.83
CA GLN A 284 5.90 5.56 1.88
C GLN A 284 6.55 6.41 2.96
N PHE A 285 6.71 5.84 4.16
CA PHE A 285 7.46 6.47 5.25
C PHE A 285 8.97 6.50 4.98
N LEU A 286 9.36 6.41 3.71
CA LEU A 286 10.72 6.21 3.27
C LEU A 286 11.13 7.38 2.38
N ILE A 287 11.71 8.41 3.01
CA ILE A 287 12.21 9.59 2.30
C ILE A 287 13.57 9.24 1.68
N ARG A 288 13.58 9.01 0.36
CA ARG A 288 14.80 8.76 -0.42
C ARG A 288 15.63 10.04 -0.53
N MET A 289 16.82 10.07 0.07
CA MET A 289 17.78 11.15 -0.13
C MET A 289 18.44 11.05 -1.51
N GLY A 290 17.93 11.80 -2.49
CA GLY A 290 18.57 12.04 -3.77
C GLY A 290 19.36 13.35 -3.76
N ILE A 291 20.62 13.29 -4.18
CA ILE A 291 21.58 14.39 -4.19
C ILE A 291 21.08 15.52 -5.12
N GLY A 292 20.88 16.73 -4.58
CA GLY A 292 20.95 17.97 -5.37
C GLY A 292 19.67 18.53 -6.00
N GLN A 293 18.48 18.32 -5.44
CA GLN A 293 17.30 19.11 -5.81
C GLN A 293 16.53 19.64 -4.60
N VAL A 294 16.09 20.90 -4.71
CA VAL A 294 15.26 21.61 -3.74
C VAL A 294 13.95 20.82 -3.56
N VAL A 295 13.69 20.34 -2.34
CA VAL A 295 12.41 19.73 -1.98
C VAL A 295 11.37 20.84 -1.86
N SER A 296 10.75 21.17 -3.00
CA SER A 296 9.39 21.67 -3.02
C SER A 296 8.50 20.43 -2.90
N ILE A 297 7.64 20.38 -1.89
CA ILE A 297 6.44 19.55 -1.95
C ILE A 297 5.63 20.16 -3.10
N ARG A 298 5.85 19.68 -4.33
CA ARG A 298 4.91 19.91 -5.43
C ARG A 298 3.92 18.76 -5.34
N GLU A 299 2.84 19.02 -4.63
CA GLU A 299 1.57 18.36 -4.89
C GLU A 299 1.26 18.53 -6.38
N TYR A 300 1.39 17.47 -7.17
CA TYR A 300 0.70 17.39 -8.45
C TYR A 300 -0.72 16.90 -8.16
N ILE A 301 -1.57 17.81 -7.66
CA ILE A 301 -3.02 17.64 -7.66
C ILE A 301 -3.49 18.07 -9.04
N GLU A 302 -3.56 17.14 -10.00
CA GLU A 302 -4.40 17.34 -11.18
C GLU A 302 -5.82 16.88 -10.85
N ILE A 303 -6.66 17.81 -10.41
CA ILE A 303 -8.12 17.61 -10.40
C ILE A 303 -8.56 17.60 -11.85
N CYS A 304 -8.71 16.42 -12.43
CA CYS A 304 -9.39 16.25 -13.71
C CYS A 304 -10.88 15.96 -13.43
N PRO A 305 -11.83 16.87 -13.73
CA PRO A 305 -13.24 16.56 -13.64
C PRO A 305 -13.58 15.55 -14.75
N LEU A 306 -13.75 14.28 -14.39
CA LEU A 306 -14.27 13.24 -15.28
C LEU A 306 -15.80 13.22 -15.16
N PHE A 307 -16.46 14.04 -15.98
CA PHE A 307 -17.83 13.75 -16.39
C PHE A 307 -17.76 12.82 -17.61
N TRP A 308 -18.28 11.60 -17.47
CA TRP A 308 -18.69 10.80 -18.62
C TRP A 308 -20.15 10.40 -18.41
N PRO A 309 -21.09 10.88 -19.24
CA PRO A 309 -22.47 10.44 -19.15
C PRO A 309 -22.59 9.02 -19.71
N CYS A 310 -23.17 8.10 -18.94
CA CYS A 310 -23.75 6.87 -19.45
C CYS A 310 -25.12 7.22 -20.06
N GLU A 311 -25.26 7.15 -21.38
CA GLU A 311 -26.57 6.96 -21.99
C GLU A 311 -26.46 6.32 -23.39
N ASP A 312 -27.47 5.54 -23.72
CA ASP A 312 -27.52 4.57 -24.81
C ASP A 312 -27.26 5.18 -26.21
N GLY A 313 -26.18 4.71 -26.85
CA GLY A 313 -26.16 4.48 -28.30
C GLY A 313 -26.25 5.68 -29.25
N LYS A 314 -25.88 6.91 -28.87
CA LYS A 314 -25.76 8.03 -29.83
C LYS A 314 -24.47 8.82 -29.70
N VAL A 315 -23.71 8.85 -30.79
CA VAL A 315 -22.50 9.67 -30.97
C VAL A 315 -22.93 11.11 -31.22
N TYR A 316 -22.52 12.05 -30.37
CA TYR A 316 -22.55 13.48 -30.68
C TYR A 316 -21.12 14.01 -30.78
N GLN A 317 -20.83 14.66 -31.92
CA GLN A 317 -19.57 15.37 -32.13
C GLN A 317 -19.54 16.65 -31.27
N PRO A 318 -18.37 17.06 -30.75
CA PRO A 318 -18.26 18.25 -29.93
C PRO A 318 -18.38 19.50 -30.80
N VAL A 319 -19.27 20.41 -30.42
CA VAL A 319 -19.17 21.82 -30.79
C VAL A 319 -18.31 22.50 -29.72
N ILE A 320 -17.36 23.28 -30.22
CA ILE A 320 -16.26 24.02 -29.57
C ILE A 320 -16.65 24.62 -28.21
#